data_AF-B2TNZ7-F1
#
_entry.id   AF-B2TNZ7-F1
#
_cell.length_a   1.000
_cell.length_b   1.000
_cell.length_c   1.000
_cell.angle_alpha   90.00
_cell.angle_beta   90.00
_cell.angle_gamma   90.00
#
_symmetry.space_group_name_H-M   'P 1'
#
loop_
_entity.id
_entity.type
_entity.pdbx_description
1 polymer ?
#
loop_
_entity_poly.entity_id
_entity_poly.type
_entity_poly.pdbx_seq_one_letter_code
_entity_poly.pdbx_strand_id
1 'polypeptide(L)'
;MSNNTGYDKCELCGEMINIYNARLGFKDNNEKLHNFCMQHERTKELDLKIKELNKGSDDIKFIHKGISVYRMNDYEWWASKWYIEDTNEWYIKEHGLDEEDNPTDEIYSCDLDKEGVWIETNEPNDIKELGDNDELGNVVLGNPEFGDLKRYGDGIFKYTSFREALLLDLDFKEPYCIASTEW
;
A
#
# COMPACT_ATOMS: atom_id res chain seq x y z
N MET A 1 -8.29 -31.15 7.53
CA MET A 1 -8.34 -29.97 8.42
C MET A 1 -6.90 -29.52 8.65
N SER A 2 -6.44 -28.52 7.89
CA SER A 2 -5.11 -27.94 8.03
C SER A 2 -5.29 -26.47 8.36
N ASN A 3 -4.92 -26.11 9.59
CA ASN A 3 -4.87 -24.75 10.09
C ASN A 3 -3.85 -23.96 9.28
N ASN A 4 -4.32 -22.97 8.53
CA ASN A 4 -3.51 -22.12 7.68
C ASN A 4 -2.98 -20.94 8.51
N THR A 5 -2.12 -21.23 9.49
CA THR A 5 -1.36 -20.20 10.20
C THR A 5 -0.19 -19.84 9.30
N GLY A 6 -0.02 -18.57 8.90
CA GLY A 6 1.01 -18.10 7.96
C GLY A 6 2.48 -18.28 8.39
N TYR A 7 2.78 -19.29 9.18
CA TYR A 7 4.07 -19.66 9.71
C TYR A 7 4.31 -21.16 9.54
N ASP A 8 5.53 -21.54 9.16
CA ASP A 8 5.97 -22.95 9.09
C ASP A 8 7.27 -23.15 9.87
N LYS A 9 7.51 -24.36 10.40
CA LYS A 9 8.68 -24.65 11.23
C LYS A 9 9.83 -25.16 10.35
N CYS A 10 10.96 -24.48 10.37
CA CYS A 10 12.17 -24.90 9.67
C CYS A 10 12.70 -26.21 10.26
N GLU A 11 12.77 -27.28 9.47
CA GLU A 11 13.22 -28.59 9.97
C GLU A 11 14.74 -28.65 10.25
N LEU A 12 15.54 -27.68 9.76
CA LEU A 12 16.98 -27.65 9.97
C LEU A 12 17.41 -26.89 11.22
N CYS A 13 16.80 -25.73 11.51
CA CYS A 13 17.13 -24.93 12.70
C CYS A 13 16.03 -24.95 13.77
N GLY A 14 14.84 -25.45 13.45
CA GLY A 14 13.71 -25.53 14.36
C GLY A 14 12.93 -24.22 14.55
N GLU A 15 13.33 -23.13 13.89
CA GLU A 15 12.69 -21.82 14.02
C GLU A 15 11.38 -21.71 13.23
N MET A 16 10.45 -20.88 13.72
CA MET A 16 9.18 -20.59 13.05
C MET A 16 9.37 -19.49 12.02
N ILE A 17 9.16 -19.80 10.74
CA ILE A 17 9.32 -18.88 9.61
C ILE A 17 7.95 -18.35 9.22
N ASN A 18 7.79 -17.03 9.22
CA ASN A 18 6.64 -16.38 8.61
C ASN A 18 6.72 -16.53 7.08
N ILE A 19 5.77 -17.25 6.49
CA ILE A 19 5.71 -17.53 5.06
C ILE A 19 5.51 -16.23 4.24
N TYR A 20 4.91 -15.20 4.84
CA TYR A 20 4.77 -13.87 4.22
C TYR A 20 6.07 -13.06 4.27
N ASN A 21 6.88 -13.16 5.33
CA ASN A 21 8.19 -12.50 5.37
C ASN A 21 9.18 -13.13 4.37
N ALA A 22 9.05 -14.43 4.12
CA ALA A 22 9.79 -15.10 3.05
C ALA A 22 9.37 -14.64 1.63
N ARG A 23 8.20 -13.99 1.46
CA ARG A 23 7.73 -13.42 0.19
C ARG A 23 8.32 -12.03 -0.10
N LEU A 24 8.77 -11.29 0.92
CA LEU A 24 9.20 -9.89 0.77
C LEU A 24 10.72 -9.72 0.58
N GLY A 25 11.53 -10.68 1.03
CA GLY A 25 12.94 -10.73 0.69
C GLY A 25 13.26 -12.09 0.10
N PHE A 26 13.76 -12.17 -1.12
CA PHE A 26 15.01 -12.90 -1.39
C PHE A 26 15.32 -12.97 -2.89
N LYS A 27 16.22 -12.06 -3.28
CA LYS A 27 17.38 -12.45 -4.08
C LYS A 27 18.64 -11.71 -3.59
N ASP A 28 18.49 -10.47 -3.17
CA ASP A 28 19.64 -9.59 -2.97
C ASP A 28 20.38 -9.78 -1.64
N ASN A 29 19.77 -10.41 -0.62
CA ASN A 29 20.35 -10.44 0.73
C ASN A 29 20.83 -11.83 1.25
N ASN A 30 20.51 -12.96 0.59
CA ASN A 30 21.01 -14.29 1.02
C ASN A 30 20.78 -15.39 -0.04
N GLU A 31 21.73 -15.50 -0.97
CA GLU A 31 21.70 -16.47 -2.08
C GLU A 31 21.66 -17.94 -1.60
N LYS A 32 22.27 -18.25 -0.45
CA LYS A 32 22.29 -19.61 0.10
C LYS A 32 20.92 -20.05 0.61
N LEU A 33 20.20 -19.16 1.29
CA LEU A 33 18.84 -19.43 1.78
C LEU A 33 17.85 -19.58 0.63
N HIS A 34 17.94 -18.71 -0.38
CA HIS A 34 17.14 -18.82 -1.60
C HIS A 34 17.36 -20.17 -2.30
N ASN A 35 18.61 -20.57 -2.52
CA ASN A 35 18.94 -21.83 -3.19
C ASN A 35 18.49 -23.06 -2.39
N PHE A 36 18.50 -23.00 -1.06
CA PHE A 36 17.96 -24.04 -0.19
C PHE A 36 16.43 -24.16 -0.33
N CYS A 37 15.71 -23.04 -0.21
CA CYS A 37 14.25 -23.00 -0.36
C CYS A 37 13.80 -23.59 -1.71
N MET A 38 14.54 -23.32 -2.79
CA MET A 38 14.26 -23.82 -4.14
C MET A 38 14.51 -25.32 -4.35
N GLN A 39 15.01 -26.07 -3.37
CA GLN A 39 15.12 -27.53 -3.46
C GLN A 39 13.80 -28.25 -3.18
N HIS A 40 12.88 -27.61 -2.44
CA HIS A 40 11.59 -28.18 -2.07
C HIS A 40 10.56 -28.04 -3.20
N GLU A 41 9.86 -29.13 -3.51
CA GLU A 41 8.90 -29.21 -4.62
C GLU A 41 7.75 -28.20 -4.49
N ARG A 42 7.20 -28.04 -3.27
CA ARG A 42 6.18 -27.01 -2.99
C ARG A 42 6.70 -25.58 -3.18
N THR A 43 7.95 -25.32 -2.84
CA THR A 43 8.56 -23.99 -3.05
C THR A 43 8.79 -23.73 -4.54
N LYS A 44 9.17 -24.74 -5.31
CA LYS A 44 9.25 -24.64 -6.78
C LYS A 44 7.89 -24.39 -7.41
N GLU A 45 6.84 -25.09 -6.95
CA GLU A 45 5.47 -24.85 -7.39
C GLU A 45 4.99 -23.45 -7.00
N LEU A 46 5.36 -22.97 -5.81
CA LEU A 46 5.01 -21.63 -5.36
C LEU A 46 5.77 -20.56 -6.15
N ASP A 47 7.07 -20.76 -6.43
CA ASP A 47 7.89 -19.88 -7.27
C ASP A 47 7.40 -19.89 -8.72
N LEU A 48 6.97 -21.03 -9.26
CA LEU A 48 6.32 -21.12 -10.56
C LEU A 48 4.98 -20.38 -10.57
N LYS A 49 4.14 -20.57 -9.55
CA LYS A 49 2.89 -19.81 -9.40
C LYS A 49 3.14 -18.33 -9.21
N ILE A 50 4.18 -17.93 -8.47
CA ILE A 50 4.59 -16.53 -8.34
C ILE A 50 5.12 -16.02 -9.68
N LYS A 51 5.86 -16.81 -10.47
CA LYS A 51 6.30 -16.44 -11.82
C LYS A 51 5.17 -16.39 -12.83
N GLU A 52 4.13 -17.20 -12.68
CA GLU A 52 2.91 -17.16 -13.49
C GLU A 52 2.01 -15.99 -13.07
N LEU A 53 1.85 -15.77 -11.77
CA LEU A 53 1.24 -14.56 -11.21
C LEU A 53 2.04 -13.32 -11.60
N ASN A 54 3.37 -13.40 -11.69
CA ASN A 54 4.28 -12.36 -12.19
C ASN A 54 4.33 -12.27 -13.71
N LYS A 55 3.89 -13.27 -14.46
CA LYS A 55 3.56 -13.09 -15.89
C LYS A 55 2.26 -12.30 -16.05
N GLY A 56 1.38 -12.31 -15.03
CA GLY A 56 0.31 -11.33 -14.84
C GLY A 56 0.68 -10.15 -13.93
N SER A 57 1.87 -10.14 -13.30
CA SER A 57 2.39 -9.07 -12.44
C SER A 57 3.51 -8.30 -13.11
N ASP A 58 3.92 -8.65 -14.32
CA ASP A 58 4.49 -7.68 -15.23
C ASP A 58 3.42 -6.63 -15.49
N ASP A 59 2.14 -7.01 -15.64
CA ASP A 59 1.03 -6.03 -15.64
C ASP A 59 0.92 -5.30 -14.29
N ILE A 60 0.94 -5.97 -13.12
CA ILE A 60 0.81 -5.31 -11.80
C ILE A 60 2.03 -4.46 -11.39
N LYS A 61 3.27 -4.84 -11.73
CA LYS A 61 4.46 -3.98 -11.59
C LYS A 61 4.52 -2.90 -12.66
N PHE A 62 3.88 -3.10 -13.82
CA PHE A 62 3.65 -2.03 -14.79
C PHE A 62 2.54 -1.07 -14.35
N ILE A 63 1.53 -1.50 -13.58
CA ILE A 63 0.42 -0.63 -13.14
C ILE A 63 0.98 0.61 -12.42
N HIS A 64 2.06 0.47 -11.64
CA HIS A 64 2.65 1.56 -10.86
C HIS A 64 3.78 2.31 -11.59
N LYS A 65 4.28 1.79 -12.72
CA LYS A 65 5.22 2.53 -13.57
C LYS A 65 4.42 3.58 -14.34
N GLY A 66 4.18 4.69 -13.66
CA GLY A 66 3.49 5.85 -14.23
C GLY A 66 2.27 6.32 -13.44
N ILE A 67 1.94 5.72 -12.29
CA ILE A 67 0.95 6.31 -11.38
C ILE A 67 1.68 7.19 -10.38
N SER A 68 1.28 8.45 -10.32
CA SER A 68 1.69 9.44 -9.33
C SER A 68 0.53 9.72 -8.38
N VAL A 69 0.85 10.10 -7.14
CA VAL A 69 -0.12 10.72 -6.23
C VAL A 69 0.21 12.20 -6.15
N TYR A 70 -0.82 13.03 -6.31
CA TYR A 70 -0.74 14.48 -6.23
C TYR A 70 -1.60 14.95 -5.06
N ARG A 71 -1.03 15.78 -4.20
CA ARG A 71 -1.82 16.55 -3.24
C ARG A 71 -2.39 17.74 -4.00
N MET A 72 -3.68 17.70 -4.33
CA MET A 72 -4.33 18.73 -5.14
C MET A 72 -4.57 19.99 -4.34
N ASN A 73 -4.98 19.84 -3.09
CA ASN A 73 -5.21 20.94 -2.16
C ASN A 73 -4.85 20.49 -0.74
N ASP A 74 -5.21 21.30 0.27
CA ASP A 74 -4.85 20.97 1.64
C ASP A 74 -5.46 19.66 2.18
N TYR A 75 -6.51 19.18 1.53
CA TYR A 75 -7.40 18.15 2.02
C TYR A 75 -7.51 16.91 1.12
N GLU A 76 -7.05 16.97 -0.13
CA GLU A 76 -7.28 15.91 -1.11
C GLU A 76 -6.00 15.40 -1.77
N TRP A 77 -5.95 14.08 -1.90
CA TRP A 77 -4.90 13.35 -2.61
C TRP A 77 -5.50 12.58 -3.76
N TRP A 78 -4.90 12.73 -4.94
CA TRP A 78 -5.40 12.18 -6.19
C TRP A 78 -4.34 11.32 -6.86
N ALA A 79 -4.69 10.08 -7.16
CA ALA A 79 -3.84 9.17 -7.91
C ALA A 79 -4.12 9.30 -9.41
N SER A 80 -3.08 9.50 -10.23
CA SER A 80 -3.22 9.76 -11.67
C SER A 80 -2.10 9.09 -12.47
N LYS A 81 -2.40 8.66 -13.71
CA LYS A 81 -1.40 8.22 -14.71
C LYS A 81 -0.82 9.38 -15.52
N TRP A 82 -1.36 10.57 -15.36
CA TRP A 82 -0.99 11.74 -16.14
C TRP A 82 0.04 12.58 -15.40
N TYR A 83 0.62 13.55 -16.12
CA TYR A 83 1.44 14.57 -15.49
C TYR A 83 0.58 15.48 -14.61
N ILE A 84 1.24 16.23 -13.72
CA ILE A 84 0.58 17.06 -12.72
C ILE A 84 -0.31 18.13 -13.38
N GLU A 85 0.13 18.70 -14.50
CA GLU A 85 -0.61 19.71 -15.26
C GLU A 85 -1.90 19.15 -15.86
N ASP A 86 -1.81 18.00 -16.55
CA ASP A 86 -2.96 17.33 -17.16
C ASP A 86 -3.98 16.87 -16.09
N THR A 87 -3.46 16.42 -14.93
CA THR A 87 -4.32 16.01 -13.82
C THR A 87 -5.01 17.21 -13.17
N ASN A 88 -4.32 18.35 -13.03
CA ASN A 88 -4.92 19.56 -12.51
C ASN A 88 -5.97 20.15 -13.45
N GLU A 89 -5.72 20.17 -14.76
CA GLU A 89 -6.70 20.64 -15.75
C GLU A 89 -7.99 19.81 -15.67
N TRP A 90 -7.86 18.49 -15.55
CA TRP A 90 -9.00 17.61 -15.31
C TRP A 90 -9.69 17.90 -13.98
N TYR A 91 -8.94 18.06 -12.89
CA TYR A 91 -9.48 18.30 -11.55
C TYR A 91 -10.31 19.58 -11.50
N ILE A 92 -9.76 20.70 -11.99
CA ILE A 92 -10.42 22.00 -12.10
C ILE A 92 -11.74 21.87 -12.86
N LYS A 93 -11.70 21.19 -14.02
CA LYS A 93 -12.87 21.01 -14.88
C LYS A 93 -13.95 20.15 -14.23
N GLU A 94 -13.60 19.02 -13.62
CA GLU A 94 -14.56 18.11 -13.00
C GLU A 94 -15.21 18.72 -11.74
N HIS A 95 -14.50 19.58 -11.02
CA HIS A 95 -15.00 20.22 -9.80
C HIS A 95 -15.59 21.62 -10.04
N GLY A 96 -15.53 22.12 -11.28
CA GLY A 96 -16.10 23.42 -11.66
C GLY A 96 -15.38 24.61 -11.01
N LEU A 97 -14.06 24.48 -10.82
CA LEU A 97 -13.19 25.50 -10.23
C LEU A 97 -12.68 26.46 -11.32
N ASP A 98 -12.21 27.64 -10.91
CA ASP A 98 -11.39 28.51 -11.76
C ASP A 98 -9.89 28.13 -11.63
N GLU A 99 -9.07 28.46 -12.63
CA GLU A 99 -7.62 28.15 -12.61
C GLU A 99 -6.88 28.83 -11.44
N GLU A 100 -7.43 29.93 -10.91
CA GLU A 100 -6.88 30.63 -9.75
C GLU A 100 -7.18 29.92 -8.42
N ASP A 101 -8.16 29.01 -8.38
CA ASP A 101 -8.57 28.30 -7.16
C ASP A 101 -7.68 27.09 -6.85
N ASN A 102 -7.01 26.52 -7.87
CA ASN A 102 -6.11 25.38 -7.72
C ASN A 102 -4.84 25.54 -8.57
N PRO A 103 -3.98 26.53 -8.25
CA PRO A 103 -2.81 26.85 -9.05
C PRO A 103 -1.79 25.71 -9.01
N THR A 104 -1.29 25.30 -10.19
CA THR A 104 -0.46 24.10 -10.33
C THR A 104 0.84 24.13 -9.51
N ASP A 105 1.38 25.31 -9.20
CA ASP A 105 2.59 25.46 -8.38
C ASP A 105 2.37 25.23 -6.88
N GLU A 106 1.12 25.16 -6.43
CA GLU A 106 0.74 24.75 -5.07
C GLU A 106 0.48 23.23 -4.97
N ILE A 107 0.37 22.54 -6.11
CA ILE A 107 0.21 21.08 -6.19
C ILE A 107 1.60 20.44 -6.16
N TYR A 108 1.75 19.36 -5.39
CA TYR A 108 3.00 18.59 -5.40
C TYR A 108 2.77 17.10 -5.53
N SER A 109 3.79 16.43 -6.08
CA SER A 109 3.81 14.97 -6.22
C SER A 109 4.35 14.34 -4.94
N CYS A 110 3.55 13.45 -4.35
CA CYS A 110 3.89 12.74 -3.12
C CYS A 110 4.92 11.63 -3.35
N ASP A 111 5.81 11.44 -2.38
CA ASP A 111 6.72 10.30 -2.34
C ASP A 111 5.95 9.05 -1.89
N LEU A 112 5.73 8.11 -2.83
CA LEU A 112 4.88 6.93 -2.61
C LEU A 112 5.32 6.02 -1.46
N ASP A 113 6.60 6.09 -1.07
CA ASP A 113 7.21 5.23 -0.05
C ASP A 113 7.52 5.97 1.25
N LYS A 114 7.34 7.30 1.29
CA LYS A 114 7.61 8.12 2.50
C LYS A 114 6.40 8.87 3.00
N GLU A 115 5.43 9.11 2.13
CA GLU A 115 4.15 9.71 2.48
C GLU A 115 3.04 8.67 2.39
N GLY A 116 1.95 8.93 3.09
CA GLY A 116 0.84 8.01 3.19
C GLY A 116 -0.42 8.65 3.69
N VAL A 117 -1.41 7.80 3.89
CA VAL A 117 -2.78 8.21 4.14
C VAL A 117 -3.48 7.25 5.07
N TRP A 118 -4.48 7.77 5.78
CA TRP A 118 -5.33 6.97 6.66
C TRP A 118 -6.39 6.25 5.83
N ILE A 119 -6.32 4.93 5.79
CA ILE A 119 -7.30 4.08 5.08
C ILE A 119 -8.07 3.28 6.09
N GLU A 120 -9.38 3.17 5.91
CA GLU A 120 -10.20 2.29 6.74
C GLU A 120 -9.74 0.84 6.57
N THR A 121 -9.45 0.17 7.68
CA THR A 121 -9.01 -1.22 7.72
C THR A 121 -10.08 -2.09 8.36
N ASN A 122 -10.36 -3.22 7.71
CA ASN A 122 -11.20 -4.29 8.22
C ASN A 122 -10.36 -5.53 8.58
N GLU A 123 -9.04 -5.40 8.63
CA GLU A 123 -8.14 -6.51 8.92
C GLU A 123 -8.28 -6.94 10.39
N PRO A 124 -8.61 -8.23 10.66
CA PRO A 124 -8.84 -8.69 12.04
C PRO A 124 -7.67 -8.47 12.99
N ASN A 125 -6.43 -8.44 12.47
CA ASN A 125 -5.25 -8.17 13.28
C ASN A 125 -5.18 -6.70 13.70
N ASP A 126 -5.44 -5.76 12.80
CA ASP A 126 -5.44 -4.32 13.11
C ASP A 126 -6.54 -4.01 14.15
N ILE A 127 -7.75 -4.58 13.98
CA ILE A 127 -8.87 -4.43 14.92
C ILE A 127 -8.49 -4.94 16.31
N LYS A 128 -7.85 -6.12 16.37
CA LYS A 128 -7.41 -6.74 17.62
C LYS A 128 -6.28 -5.97 18.28
N GLU A 129 -5.35 -5.43 17.49
CA GLU A 129 -4.20 -4.66 17.96
C GLU A 129 -4.64 -3.34 18.57
N LEU A 130 -5.53 -2.60 17.90
CA LEU A 130 -6.11 -1.37 18.45
C LEU A 130 -6.93 -1.65 19.72
N GLY A 131 -7.75 -2.71 19.70
CA GLY A 131 -8.62 -3.07 20.82
C GLY A 131 -9.57 -1.94 21.20
N ASP A 132 -9.63 -1.62 22.49
CA ASP A 132 -10.47 -0.56 23.05
C ASP A 132 -9.81 0.83 23.02
N ASN A 133 -8.60 0.96 22.47
CA ASN A 133 -7.92 2.25 22.37
C ASN A 133 -8.50 3.10 21.23
N ASP A 134 -8.42 4.42 21.40
CA ASP A 134 -8.74 5.37 20.33
C ASP A 134 -7.61 5.46 19.30
N GLU A 135 -6.36 5.21 19.70
CA GLU A 135 -5.19 5.33 18.85
C GLU A 135 -4.03 4.46 19.36
N LEU A 136 -3.20 3.98 18.43
CA LEU A 136 -2.01 3.17 18.69
C LEU A 136 -0.91 3.59 17.70
N GLY A 137 0.24 4.01 18.21
CA GLY A 137 1.33 4.55 17.41
C GLY A 137 1.72 5.97 17.82
N ASN A 138 2.47 6.67 16.95
CA ASN A 138 2.95 8.04 17.18
C ASN A 138 1.94 9.11 16.72
N VAL A 139 0.65 8.77 16.68
CA VAL A 139 -0.46 9.62 16.19
C VAL A 139 -0.52 10.97 16.93
N VAL A 140 -0.25 10.96 18.25
CA VAL A 140 -0.32 12.15 19.12
C VAL A 140 0.85 13.12 18.93
N LEU A 141 2.00 12.65 18.43
CA LEU A 141 3.24 13.44 18.33
C LEU A 141 3.41 14.13 16.96
N GLY A 142 2.39 14.09 16.11
CA GLY A 142 2.26 14.93 14.93
C GLY A 142 2.74 14.32 13.62
N ASN A 143 3.48 13.21 13.66
CA ASN A 143 3.91 12.49 12.46
C ASN A 143 3.53 11.01 12.60
N PRO A 144 2.46 10.56 11.93
CA PRO A 144 2.08 9.15 11.95
C PRO A 144 3.16 8.30 11.27
N GLU A 145 3.39 7.11 11.81
CA GLU A 145 4.24 6.08 11.21
C GLU A 145 3.38 5.06 10.46
N PHE A 146 3.93 4.45 9.40
CA PHE A 146 3.19 3.42 8.68
C PHE A 146 2.87 2.25 9.61
N GLY A 147 1.60 1.87 9.64
CA GLY A 147 1.06 0.88 10.55
C GLY A 147 0.36 1.46 11.78
N ASP A 148 0.50 2.77 12.05
CA ASP A 148 -0.26 3.42 13.12
C ASP A 148 -1.77 3.22 12.90
N LEU A 149 -2.50 3.03 14.00
CA LEU A 149 -3.93 2.76 14.00
C LEU A 149 -4.66 3.86 14.76
N LYS A 150 -5.84 4.24 14.27
CA LYS A 150 -6.75 5.13 15.00
C LYS A 150 -8.20 4.77 14.77
N ARG A 151 -9.04 5.09 15.74
CA ARG A 151 -10.49 5.05 15.66
C ARG A 151 -11.00 6.43 15.28
N TYR A 152 -11.89 6.48 14.30
CA TYR A 152 -12.57 7.72 13.94
C TYR A 152 -14.00 7.41 13.49
N GLY A 153 -14.99 8.02 14.16
CA GLY A 153 -16.38 7.61 14.01
C GLY A 153 -16.56 6.13 14.36
N ASP A 154 -17.22 5.39 13.48
CA ASP A 154 -17.46 3.94 13.63
C ASP A 154 -16.37 3.07 12.99
N GLY A 155 -15.37 3.68 12.33
CA GLY A 155 -14.31 2.99 11.59
C GLY A 155 -12.97 2.90 12.34
N ILE A 156 -12.14 1.94 11.91
CA ILE A 156 -10.73 1.83 12.31
C ILE A 156 -9.88 2.12 11.08
N PHE A 157 -8.89 2.98 11.24
CA PHE A 157 -8.05 3.45 10.15
C PHE A 157 -6.60 3.09 10.43
N LYS A 158 -5.87 2.77 9.37
CA LYS A 158 -4.44 2.50 9.38
C LYS A 158 -3.70 3.49 8.52
N TYR A 159 -2.65 4.09 9.07
CA TYR A 159 -1.75 4.93 8.29
C TYR A 159 -0.91 4.04 7.37
N THR A 160 -1.11 4.21 6.08
CA THR A 160 -0.63 3.30 5.03
C THR A 160 0.12 4.11 3.98
N SER A 161 1.22 3.59 3.45
CA SER A 161 1.96 4.29 2.39
C SER A 161 1.08 4.49 1.15
N PHE A 162 1.32 5.54 0.36
CA PHE A 162 0.57 5.71 -0.90
C PHE A 162 0.78 4.54 -1.85
N ARG A 163 1.97 3.91 -1.86
CA ARG A 163 2.20 2.69 -2.63
C ARG A 163 1.25 1.56 -2.23
N GLU A 164 1.09 1.31 -0.93
CA GLU A 164 0.16 0.28 -0.44
C GLU A 164 -1.29 0.66 -0.67
N ALA A 165 -1.64 1.94 -0.53
CA ALA A 165 -2.96 2.47 -0.82
C ALA A 165 -3.39 2.18 -2.27
N LEU A 166 -2.50 2.46 -3.23
CA LEU A 166 -2.70 2.16 -4.65
C LEU A 166 -2.86 0.67 -4.94
N LEU A 167 -2.27 -0.21 -4.12
CA LEU A 167 -2.41 -1.67 -4.29
C LEU A 167 -3.77 -2.19 -3.82
N LEU A 168 -4.45 -1.45 -2.94
CA LEU A 168 -5.79 -1.80 -2.47
C LEU A 168 -6.87 -1.43 -3.49
N ASP A 169 -6.61 -0.46 -4.36
CA ASP A 169 -7.55 0.03 -5.37
C ASP A 169 -7.05 -0.28 -6.80
N LEU A 170 -7.52 -1.41 -7.33
CA LEU A 170 -6.97 -2.03 -8.55
C LEU A 170 -7.68 -1.62 -9.85
N ASP A 171 -8.76 -0.83 -9.81
CA ASP A 171 -9.55 -0.49 -11.01
C ASP A 171 -9.25 0.94 -11.51
N PHE A 172 -8.11 1.08 -12.19
CA PHE A 172 -7.58 2.38 -12.58
C PHE A 172 -7.91 2.77 -14.03
N LYS A 173 -8.84 3.72 -14.23
CA LYS A 173 -9.17 4.29 -15.55
C LYS A 173 -8.92 5.79 -15.69
N GLU A 174 -9.15 6.57 -14.65
CA GLU A 174 -9.03 8.04 -14.59
C GLU A 174 -8.41 8.45 -13.26
N PRO A 175 -8.02 9.73 -13.06
CA PRO A 175 -7.62 10.19 -11.74
C PRO A 175 -8.71 9.89 -10.73
N TYR A 176 -8.32 9.41 -9.55
CA TYR A 176 -9.27 9.13 -8.47
C TYR A 176 -8.76 9.67 -7.14
N CYS A 177 -9.69 10.09 -6.30
CA CYS A 177 -9.39 10.57 -4.96
C CYS A 177 -9.01 9.38 -4.08
N ILE A 178 -7.73 9.30 -3.70
CA ILE A 178 -7.23 8.24 -2.82
C ILE A 178 -7.61 8.52 -1.36
N ALA A 179 -7.76 9.81 -1.02
CA ALA A 179 -8.34 10.26 0.23
C ALA A 179 -8.72 11.73 0.17
N SER A 180 -9.76 12.07 0.92
CA SER A 180 -10.11 13.43 1.28
C SER A 180 -10.24 13.53 2.80
N THR A 181 -9.85 14.67 3.36
CA THR A 181 -10.18 15.02 4.76
C THR A 181 -11.48 15.82 4.86
N GLU A 182 -12.13 16.13 3.74
CA GLU A 182 -13.46 16.74 3.66
C GLU A 182 -14.55 15.65 3.59
N TRP A 183 -15.71 15.90 4.20
CA TRP A 183 -16.85 14.97 4.36
C TRP A 183 -18.10 15.45 3.63
#